data_AF-A0A9N8D6Z0-F1
#
_entry.id   AF-A0A9N8D6Z0-F1
#
_cell.length_a   1.000
_cell.length_b   1.000
_cell.length_c   1.000
_cell.angle_alpha   90.00
_cell.angle_beta   90.00
_cell.angle_gamma   90.00
#
_symmetry.space_group_name_H-M   'P 1'
#
loop_
_entity.id
_entity.type
_entity.pdbx_description
1 polymer ?
#
loop_
_entity_poly.entity_id
_entity_poly.type
_entity_poly.pdbx_seq_one_letter_code
_entity_poly.pdbx_strand_id
1 'polypeptide(L)'
;MCVSATSVNDEPAYYTNFGNSAIEVAAPGGGLGLDERVWALCSQTSLVISGCRSGWFMLGLLGTSMASPHVAAMAALIVEDVGQNPRRVKAIIQNSADDLGDNGNDPYFGKGRMNVAAALGLE
;
A
#
# COMPACT_ATOMS: atom_id res chain seq x y z
N MET A 1 -11.40 1.08 -1.02
CA MET A 1 -10.85 -0.20 -0.56
C MET A 1 -10.10 0.03 0.74
N CYS A 2 -10.09 -0.91 1.68
CA CYS A 2 -9.35 -0.78 2.93
C CYS A 2 -7.96 -1.41 2.82
N VAL A 3 -6.92 -0.63 3.13
CA VAL A 3 -5.51 -1.02 2.95
C VAL A 3 -4.79 -1.04 4.30
N SER A 4 -4.23 -2.20 4.66
CA SER A 4 -3.31 -2.34 5.78
C SER A 4 -1.85 -2.12 5.35
N ALA A 5 -0.96 -1.96 6.32
CA ALA A 5 0.45 -1.72 6.09
C ALA A 5 1.30 -2.96 6.39
N THR A 6 2.25 -3.27 5.51
CA THR A 6 3.31 -4.25 5.73
C THR A 6 4.65 -3.58 6.01
N SER A 7 5.51 -4.28 6.75
CA SER A 7 6.94 -3.99 6.84
C SER A 7 7.67 -4.48 5.57
N VAL A 8 8.98 -4.26 5.50
CA VAL A 8 9.83 -4.74 4.41
C VAL A 8 9.97 -6.27 4.36
N ASN A 9 9.61 -6.96 5.44
CA ASN A 9 9.69 -8.42 5.55
C ASN A 9 8.32 -9.09 5.29
N ASP A 10 7.35 -8.37 4.73
CA ASP A 10 5.97 -8.84 4.52
C ASP A 10 5.22 -9.22 5.80
N GLU A 11 5.63 -8.65 6.93
CA GLU A 11 4.93 -8.79 8.21
C GLU A 11 3.94 -7.63 8.38
N PRO A 12 2.85 -7.80 9.17
CA PRO A 12 1.98 -6.68 9.51
C PRO A 12 2.79 -5.60 10.23
N ALA A 13 2.70 -4.35 9.77
CA ALA A 13 3.39 -3.26 10.42
C ALA A 13 2.85 -3.07 11.85
N TYR A 14 3.72 -2.81 12.84
CA TYR A 14 3.32 -2.79 14.26
C TYR A 14 2.18 -1.82 14.63
N TYR A 15 1.94 -0.80 13.81
CA TYR A 15 0.87 0.20 13.98
C TYR A 15 -0.39 -0.10 13.17
N THR A 16 -0.39 -1.11 12.29
CA THR A 16 -1.52 -1.36 11.40
C THR A 16 -2.70 -1.90 12.19
N ASN A 17 -3.87 -1.32 11.97
CA ASN A 17 -5.11 -1.94 12.43
C ASN A 17 -5.41 -3.18 11.58
N PHE A 18 -6.21 -4.07 12.15
CA PHE A 18 -6.59 -5.36 11.56
C PHE A 18 -8.06 -5.67 11.84
N GLY A 19 -8.62 -6.63 11.11
CA GLY A 19 -9.97 -7.11 11.35
C GLY A 19 -10.51 -7.97 10.20
N ASN A 20 -11.16 -9.08 10.57
CA ASN A 20 -11.84 -9.94 9.61
C ASN A 20 -12.91 -9.16 8.84
N SER A 21 -12.85 -9.22 7.51
CA SER A 21 -13.72 -8.46 6.60
C SER A 21 -13.56 -6.94 6.65
N ALA A 22 -12.58 -6.40 7.39
CA ALA A 22 -12.28 -4.98 7.43
C ALA A 22 -11.15 -4.61 6.46
N ILE A 23 -10.10 -5.44 6.38
CA ILE A 23 -8.98 -5.28 5.46
C ILE A 23 -9.26 -6.01 4.15
N GLU A 24 -8.94 -5.38 3.02
CA GLU A 24 -9.20 -5.95 1.69
C GLU A 24 -7.93 -6.32 0.94
N VAL A 25 -6.82 -5.63 1.23
CA VAL A 25 -5.48 -5.86 0.67
C VAL A 25 -4.44 -5.18 1.58
N ALA A 26 -3.20 -5.65 1.54
CA ALA A 26 -2.05 -5.07 2.20
C ALA A 26 -1.12 -4.38 1.19
N ALA A 27 -0.37 -3.38 1.64
CA ALA A 27 0.69 -2.77 0.83
C ALA A 27 1.86 -2.29 1.70
N PRO A 28 3.06 -2.05 1.12
CA PRO A 28 4.20 -1.54 1.85
C PRO A 28 3.89 -0.20 2.52
N GLY A 29 3.85 -0.21 3.86
CA GLY A 29 3.64 0.99 4.68
C GLY A 29 4.87 1.35 5.50
N GLY A 30 5.85 0.46 5.58
CA GLY A 30 7.11 0.66 6.28
C GLY A 30 7.05 0.30 7.77
N GLY A 31 8.22 0.23 8.40
CA GLY A 31 8.40 -0.23 9.78
C GLY A 31 9.20 0.76 10.65
N LEU A 32 9.70 0.35 11.81
CA LEU A 32 10.42 1.22 12.76
C LEU A 32 11.84 1.55 12.31
N GLY A 33 12.48 0.63 11.59
CA GLY A 33 13.83 0.78 11.07
C GLY A 33 13.93 1.96 10.09
N LEU A 34 15.10 2.59 10.02
CA LEU A 34 15.35 3.66 9.04
C LEU A 34 15.40 3.12 7.60
N ASP A 35 15.86 1.89 7.45
CA ASP A 35 15.87 1.07 6.25
C ASP A 35 14.49 0.51 5.89
N GLU A 36 13.53 0.56 6.82
CA GLU A 36 12.16 0.08 6.61
C GLU A 36 11.19 1.19 6.18
N ARG A 37 11.68 2.42 5.94
CA ARG A 37 10.83 3.56 5.61
C ARG A 37 10.37 3.53 4.15
N VAL A 38 9.16 4.02 3.92
CA VAL A 38 8.70 4.40 2.57
C VAL A 38 9.20 5.80 2.27
N TRP A 39 10.03 5.92 1.24
CA TRP A 39 10.57 7.21 0.81
C TRP A 39 9.52 8.02 0.05
N ALA A 40 9.29 9.25 0.50
CA ALA A 40 8.37 10.18 -0.11
C ALA A 40 9.04 11.52 -0.39
N LEU A 41 8.67 12.12 -1.53
CA LEU A 41 9.00 13.51 -1.81
C LEU A 41 8.08 14.42 -1.01
N CYS A 42 8.65 15.45 -0.40
CA CYS A 42 7.91 16.45 0.34
C CYS A 42 7.90 17.79 -0.39
N SER A 43 6.72 18.41 -0.44
CA SER A 43 6.56 19.72 -1.07
C SER A 43 7.19 20.83 -0.25
N GLN A 44 7.85 21.78 -0.93
CA GLN A 44 8.30 23.05 -0.33
C GLN A 44 7.13 23.91 0.17
N THR A 45 5.90 23.61 -0.23
CA THR A 45 4.67 24.26 0.29
C THR A 45 4.08 23.55 1.50
N SER A 46 4.80 22.59 2.12
CA SER A 46 4.31 21.85 3.28
C SER A 46 3.98 22.78 4.45
N LEU A 47 2.72 22.72 4.90
CA LEU A 47 2.24 23.48 6.05
C LEU A 47 2.69 22.88 7.39
N VAL A 48 2.97 21.57 7.41
CA VAL A 48 3.16 20.80 8.65
C VAL A 48 4.62 20.42 8.86
N ILE A 49 5.34 20.06 7.80
CA ILE A 49 6.72 19.58 7.90
C ILE A 49 7.66 20.71 7.49
N SER A 50 8.19 21.43 8.48
CA SER A 50 9.09 22.57 8.27
C SER A 50 10.37 22.20 7.51
N GLY A 51 10.89 20.97 7.67
CA GLY A 51 12.06 20.48 6.93
C GLY A 51 11.89 20.49 5.41
N CYS A 52 10.66 20.35 4.91
CA CYS A 52 10.41 20.39 3.46
C CYS A 52 10.59 21.79 2.87
N ARG A 53 10.40 22.83 3.68
CA ARG A 53 10.59 24.24 3.29
C ARG A 53 12.07 24.63 3.24
N SER A 54 12.96 23.87 3.90
CA SER A 54 14.39 24.20 4.01
C SER A 54 15.27 23.49 2.96
N GLY A 55 14.68 22.87 1.94
CA GLY A 55 15.40 22.19 0.85
C GLY A 55 15.62 20.68 1.06
N TRP A 56 15.19 20.13 2.21
CA TRP A 56 15.16 18.68 2.44
C TRP A 56 13.85 18.11 1.88
N PHE A 57 13.87 17.68 0.63
CA PHE A 57 12.66 17.26 -0.08
C PHE A 57 12.43 15.74 -0.05
N MET A 58 13.33 14.93 0.50
CA MET A 58 13.11 13.48 0.68
C MET A 58 12.92 13.13 2.15
N LEU A 59 11.87 12.38 2.46
CA LEU A 59 11.52 11.94 3.80
C LEU A 59 11.29 10.43 3.83
N GLY A 60 11.78 9.76 4.87
CA GLY A 60 11.40 8.39 5.19
C GLY A 60 10.19 8.39 6.11
N LEU A 61 9.05 7.92 5.61
CA LEU A 61 7.78 7.89 6.33
C LEU A 61 7.31 6.45 6.56
N LEU A 62 6.37 6.30 7.49
CA LEU A 62 5.71 5.03 7.78
C LEU A 62 4.21 5.29 7.96
N GLY A 63 3.37 4.32 7.64
CA GLY A 63 1.95 4.39 7.92
C GLY A 63 1.08 3.66 6.90
N THR A 64 -0.16 3.39 7.28
CA THR A 64 -1.20 2.97 6.32
C THR A 64 -1.49 4.08 5.29
N SER A 65 -1.22 5.35 5.63
CA SER A 65 -1.20 6.48 4.70
C SER A 65 -0.09 6.38 3.63
N MET A 66 0.97 5.61 3.88
CA MET A 66 2.03 5.31 2.90
C MET A 66 1.72 4.03 2.12
N ALA A 67 1.02 3.06 2.73
CA ALA A 67 0.54 1.86 2.04
C ALA A 67 -0.55 2.18 1.00
N SER A 68 -1.55 2.98 1.38
CA SER A 68 -2.71 3.34 0.55
C SER A 68 -2.37 3.90 -0.85
N PRO A 69 -1.43 4.86 -1.02
CA PRO A 69 -1.12 5.40 -2.35
C PRO A 69 -0.51 4.37 -3.31
N HIS A 70 0.15 3.30 -2.83
CA HIS A 70 0.61 2.22 -3.70
C HIS A 70 -0.57 1.51 -4.36
N VAL A 71 -1.60 1.15 -3.57
CA VAL A 71 -2.82 0.52 -4.08
C VAL A 71 -3.61 1.47 -4.98
N ALA A 72 -3.64 2.76 -4.66
CA ALA A 72 -4.30 3.77 -5.50
C ALA A 72 -3.60 3.91 -6.87
N ALA A 73 -2.26 3.90 -6.90
CA ALA A 73 -1.50 3.94 -8.15
C ALA A 73 -1.70 2.67 -8.99
N MET A 74 -1.68 1.50 -8.36
CA MET A 74 -2.01 0.23 -9.02
C MET A 74 -3.43 0.26 -9.60
N ALA A 75 -4.42 0.77 -8.85
CA ALA A 75 -5.77 0.93 -9.34
C ALA A 75 -5.83 1.83 -10.58
N ALA A 76 -5.05 2.91 -10.63
CA ALA A 76 -4.98 3.78 -11.81
C ALA A 76 -4.41 3.04 -13.03
N LEU A 77 -3.35 2.24 -12.86
CA LEU A 77 -2.79 1.41 -13.94
C LEU A 77 -3.81 0.39 -14.45
N ILE A 78 -4.54 -0.26 -13.54
CA ILE A 78 -5.60 -1.20 -13.93
C ILE A 78 -6.73 -0.47 -14.67
N VAL A 79 -7.12 0.74 -14.24
CA VAL A 79 -8.15 1.55 -14.91
C VAL A 79 -7.74 1.91 -16.34
N GLU A 80 -6.45 2.19 -16.58
CA GLU A 80 -5.90 2.42 -17.92
C GLU A 80 -6.13 1.19 -18.83
N ASP A 81 -5.94 -0.02 -18.29
CA ASP A 81 -6.04 -1.27 -19.04
C ASP A 81 -7.48 -1.76 -19.23
N VAL A 82 -8.30 -1.73 -18.17
CA VAL A 82 -9.63 -2.39 -18.17
C VAL A 82 -10.83 -1.45 -18.07
N GLY A 83 -10.59 -0.14 -17.96
CA GLY A 83 -11.59 0.90 -17.82
C GLY A 83 -12.03 1.18 -16.37
N GLN A 84 -12.95 2.14 -16.21
CA GLN A 84 -13.29 2.77 -14.93
C GLN A 84 -14.30 2.00 -14.06
N ASN A 85 -14.52 0.70 -14.28
CA ASN A 85 -15.47 -0.07 -13.47
C ASN A 85 -14.86 -0.40 -12.09
N PRO A 86 -15.31 0.22 -10.98
CA PRO A 86 -14.63 0.08 -9.70
C PRO A 86 -14.70 -1.34 -9.13
N ARG A 87 -15.78 -2.08 -9.42
CA ARG A 87 -15.92 -3.48 -8.97
C ARG A 87 -14.91 -4.38 -9.70
N ARG A 88 -14.72 -4.16 -11.00
CA ARG A 88 -13.74 -4.90 -11.81
C ARG A 88 -12.31 -4.60 -11.34
N VAL A 89 -11.97 -3.33 -11.16
CA VAL A 89 -10.65 -2.89 -10.68
C VAL A 89 -10.34 -3.50 -9.31
N LYS A 90 -11.29 -3.39 -8.36
CA LYS A 90 -11.15 -4.01 -7.05
C LYS A 90 -10.92 -5.52 -7.12
N ALA A 91 -11.68 -6.23 -7.96
CA ALA A 91 -11.53 -7.67 -8.12
C ALA A 91 -10.15 -8.05 -8.67
N ILE A 92 -9.61 -7.28 -9.62
CA ILE A 92 -8.25 -7.50 -10.14
C ILE A 92 -7.22 -7.33 -9.02
N ILE A 93 -7.26 -6.21 -8.28
CA ILE A 93 -6.35 -5.95 -7.16
C ILE A 93 -6.38 -7.09 -6.14
N GLN A 94 -7.57 -7.58 -5.80
CA GLN A 94 -7.75 -8.64 -4.81
C GLN A 94 -7.30 -10.02 -5.31
N ASN A 95 -7.54 -10.33 -6.58
CA ASN A 95 -7.21 -11.65 -7.13
C ASN A 95 -5.75 -11.77 -7.56
N SER A 96 -5.05 -10.65 -7.72
CA SER A 96 -3.64 -10.62 -8.08
C SER A 96 -2.72 -10.39 -6.89
N ALA A 97 -3.24 -10.30 -5.67
CA ALA A 97 -2.43 -10.09 -4.47
C ALA A 97 -1.63 -11.36 -4.12
N ASP A 98 -0.42 -11.17 -3.61
CA ASP A 98 0.39 -12.26 -3.06
C ASP A 98 -0.18 -12.64 -1.69
N ASP A 99 -0.68 -13.87 -1.56
CA ASP A 99 -1.28 -14.36 -0.31
C ASP A 99 -0.22 -14.45 0.80
N LEU A 100 -0.46 -13.74 1.91
CA LEU A 100 0.43 -13.65 3.06
C LEU A 100 -0.31 -14.06 4.33
N GLY A 101 0.41 -14.67 5.27
CA GLY A 101 -0.18 -15.12 6.53
C GLY A 101 -1.02 -16.39 6.35
N ASP A 102 -2.27 -16.35 6.80
CA ASP A 102 -3.20 -17.46 6.66
C ASP A 102 -3.80 -17.49 5.24
N ASN A 103 -3.84 -18.67 4.62
CA ASN A 103 -4.35 -18.83 3.26
C ASN A 103 -5.72 -18.15 3.04
N GLY A 104 -5.81 -17.33 2.00
CA GLY A 104 -7.04 -16.82 1.45
C GLY A 104 -7.40 -15.42 1.95
N ASN A 105 -8.27 -15.32 2.95
CA ASN A 105 -8.64 -14.02 3.51
C ASN A 105 -8.34 -13.97 5.00
N ASP A 106 -7.40 -13.14 5.40
CA ASP A 106 -6.96 -13.01 6.77
C ASP A 106 -7.26 -11.61 7.37
N PRO A 107 -7.18 -11.44 8.70
CA PRO A 107 -7.48 -10.17 9.36
C PRO A 107 -6.48 -9.04 9.06
N TYR A 108 -5.23 -9.37 8.71
CA TYR A 108 -4.12 -8.43 8.58
C TYR A 108 -3.83 -8.05 7.14
N PHE A 109 -3.84 -8.99 6.20
CA PHE A 109 -3.53 -8.74 4.79
C PHE A 109 -4.76 -8.73 3.89
N GLY A 110 -5.92 -9.16 4.39
CA GLY A 110 -7.12 -9.27 3.57
C GLY A 110 -6.87 -10.32 2.50
N LYS A 111 -6.74 -9.92 1.23
CA LYS A 111 -6.39 -10.82 0.13
C LYS A 111 -4.89 -11.05 -0.08
N GLY A 112 -4.06 -10.45 0.75
CA GLY A 112 -2.60 -10.50 0.61
C GLY A 112 -1.99 -9.14 0.28
N ARG A 113 -0.68 -9.11 0.03
CA ARG A 113 0.03 -7.90 -0.40
C ARG A 113 -0.22 -7.62 -1.88
N MET A 114 -0.45 -6.36 -2.23
CA MET A 114 -0.60 -5.96 -3.63
C MET A 114 0.60 -6.40 -4.50
N ASN A 115 0.30 -6.91 -5.69
CA ASN A 115 1.30 -7.22 -6.71
C ASN A 115 0.87 -6.57 -8.03
N VAL A 116 1.65 -5.56 -8.47
CA VAL A 116 1.38 -4.77 -9.68
C VAL A 116 1.64 -5.59 -10.94
N ALA A 117 2.68 -6.43 -10.94
CA ALA A 117 3.04 -7.23 -12.11
C ALA A 117 1.96 -8.28 -12.39
N ALA A 118 1.51 -9.01 -11.36
CA ALA A 118 0.41 -9.95 -11.45
C ALA A 118 -0.89 -9.26 -11.93
N ALA A 119 -1.23 -8.08 -11.41
CA ALA A 119 -2.44 -7.36 -11.82
C ALA A 119 -2.47 -6.92 -13.27
N LEU A 120 -1.29 -6.64 -13.84
CA LEU A 120 -1.12 -6.22 -15.23
C LEU A 120 -0.77 -7.38 -16.17
N GLY A 121 -0.76 -8.62 -15.67
CA GLY A 121 -0.44 -9.82 -16.46
C GLY A 121 1.01 -9.85 -16.96
N LEU A 122 1.94 -9.35 -16.14
CA LEU A 122 3.38 -9.29 -16.45
C LEU A 122 4.19 -10.45 -15.84
N GLU A 123 3.52 -11.37 -15.14
CA GLU A 123 4.08 -12.60 -14.54
C GLU A 123 3.60 -13.86 -15.26
#